data_AF-A0A843X9M4-F1
#
_entry.id   AF-A0A843X9M4-F1
#
_cell.length_a   1.000
_cell.length_b   1.000
_cell.length_c   1.000
_cell.angle_alpha   90.00
_cell.angle_beta   90.00
_cell.angle_gamma   90.00
#
_symmetry.space_group_name_H-M   'P 1'
#
loop_
_entity.id
_entity.type
_entity.pdbx_description
1 polymer ?
#
loop_
_entity_poly.entity_id
_entity_poly.type
_entity_poly.pdbx_seq_one_letter_code
_entity_poly.pdbx_strand_id
1 'polypeptide(L)'
;MRAKPFPLRIQRSFGWELSEKLVAGRLVEQMAQEVAEAPNAGEQSDIGAEAPGFRVGQRIHAAGDPRRRGTIRYIGPVEGHGGTWIGVDWDDGEAKHNGVVNGVRYFTARGPRSGSFVRQKNLSAGITFLEALCLRYRGKSTKEEEDEMYVFSTRNKRVAVQLVGKSKVLEKINRFDELPSVALSYLGVSSIGHLQEINSVVPNLKELDLTGNLLSNWQDVSSICEAFPALTVLNLTNNLLEGNVMRFTVPRNLHVLVLNNCGVTWENVEALKQSLPGIEELHLMGNKLKTLMSQSAHIQGFDALRILNLEDNDIDEWDEVLKFSQLSRLEQLHLNRNRLKHIFYPPCADSQNDYDTSKCGMPFQNLRCLLLGCNEIEDLASVDSLNLFPSLLDIRLSENPVADPARGGVPRFVLIACLSKVEMLNGSEVTSHERRESEI
;
A
#
# COMPACT_ATOMS: atom_id res chain seq x y z
N MET A 1 -26.59 -5.87 -27.63
CA MET A 1 -25.12 -6.05 -27.57
C MET A 1 -24.79 -6.60 -26.19
N ARG A 2 -24.34 -7.86 -26.09
CA ARG A 2 -24.04 -8.50 -24.80
C ARG A 2 -22.75 -7.90 -24.24
N ALA A 3 -22.85 -7.20 -23.10
CA ALA A 3 -21.68 -6.82 -22.31
C ALA A 3 -21.00 -8.10 -21.82
N LYS A 4 -19.74 -8.30 -22.21
CA LYS A 4 -18.91 -9.37 -21.64
C LYS A 4 -18.64 -9.03 -20.17
N PRO A 5 -18.62 -10.00 -19.24
CA PRO A 5 -18.18 -9.73 -17.88
C PRO A 5 -16.71 -9.26 -17.93
N PHE A 6 -16.46 -8.05 -17.42
CA PHE A 6 -15.10 -7.57 -17.24
C PHE A 6 -14.41 -8.47 -16.20
N PRO A 7 -13.21 -9.02 -16.50
CA PRO A 7 -12.51 -9.85 -15.53
C PRO A 7 -12.07 -8.98 -14.35
N LEU A 8 -12.39 -9.43 -13.13
CA LEU A 8 -11.83 -8.98 -11.87
C LEU A 8 -10.29 -9.06 -11.93
N ARG A 9 -9.64 -8.01 -12.44
CA ARG A 9 -8.21 -8.04 -12.74
C ARG A 9 -7.37 -7.93 -11.45
N ILE A 10 -7.89 -7.32 -10.39
CA ILE A 10 -7.12 -7.12 -9.14
C ILE A 10 -7.25 -8.31 -8.16
N GLN A 11 -8.38 -9.02 -8.13
CA GLN A 11 -8.49 -10.21 -7.27
C GLN A 11 -7.63 -11.39 -7.74
N ARG A 12 -7.18 -11.41 -9.00
CA ARG A 12 -6.27 -12.45 -9.51
C ARG A 12 -4.79 -12.05 -9.50
N SER A 13 -4.45 -10.76 -9.54
CA SER A 13 -3.05 -10.32 -9.59
C SER A 13 -2.29 -10.43 -8.26
N PHE A 14 -3.00 -10.44 -7.12
CA PHE A 14 -2.36 -10.41 -5.79
C PHE A 14 -2.78 -11.58 -4.88
N GLY A 15 -3.30 -12.67 -5.46
CA GLY A 15 -3.58 -13.90 -4.74
C GLY A 15 -2.36 -14.83 -4.65
N TRP A 16 -1.38 -14.49 -3.81
CA TRP A 16 -0.21 -15.36 -3.53
C TRP A 16 -0.07 -15.72 -2.04
N GLU A 17 -1.16 -15.87 -1.29
CA GLU A 17 -1.08 -15.80 0.16
C GLU A 17 -0.73 -17.06 0.98
N LEU A 18 -0.29 -18.19 0.39
CA LEU A 18 0.09 -19.35 1.22
C LEU A 18 1.43 -20.02 0.92
N SER A 19 1.91 -20.06 -0.34
CA SER A 19 3.16 -20.77 -0.66
C SER A 19 4.43 -19.93 -0.42
N GLU A 20 4.37 -18.60 -0.59
CA GLU A 20 5.53 -17.72 -0.38
C GLU A 20 5.82 -17.42 1.11
N LYS A 21 4.80 -17.53 1.99
CA LYS A 21 4.93 -17.41 3.46
C LYS A 21 6.01 -18.37 4.01
N LEU A 22 6.21 -19.53 3.37
CA LEU A 22 7.16 -20.55 3.77
C LEU A 22 8.56 -20.41 3.18
N VAL A 23 8.74 -19.69 2.07
CA VAL A 23 10.06 -19.60 1.38
C VAL A 23 10.82 -18.35 1.82
N ALA A 24 10.14 -17.20 1.90
CA ALA A 24 10.75 -15.97 2.42
C ALA A 24 11.11 -16.09 3.91
N GLY A 25 10.26 -16.74 4.71
CA GLY A 25 10.55 -17.00 6.13
C GLY A 25 11.79 -17.87 6.35
N ARG A 26 11.96 -18.93 5.54
CA ARG A 26 13.11 -19.86 5.67
C ARG A 26 14.44 -19.25 5.23
N LEU A 27 14.45 -18.40 4.21
CA LEU A 27 15.68 -17.71 3.76
C LEU A 27 16.14 -16.65 4.78
N VAL A 28 15.21 -15.95 5.42
CA VAL A 28 15.52 -14.93 6.43
C VAL A 28 16.00 -15.56 7.75
N GLU A 29 15.40 -16.68 8.20
CA GLU A 29 15.84 -17.42 9.40
C GLU A 29 17.27 -17.98 9.24
N GLN A 30 17.64 -18.47 8.06
CA GLN A 30 19.00 -18.96 7.79
C GLN A 30 20.06 -17.85 7.82
N MET A 31 19.73 -16.63 7.36
CA MET A 31 20.67 -15.50 7.40
C MET A 31 20.87 -14.96 8.82
N ALA A 32 19.86 -15.04 9.70
CA ALA A 32 20.00 -14.68 11.12
C ALA A 32 20.97 -15.62 11.87
N GLN A 33 21.10 -16.87 11.43
CA GLN A 33 22.05 -17.84 11.97
C GLN A 33 23.48 -17.63 11.43
N GLU A 34 23.65 -17.35 10.13
CA GLU A 34 24.98 -17.13 9.53
C GLU A 34 25.66 -15.82 10.00
N VAL A 35 24.89 -14.75 10.31
CA VAL A 35 25.46 -13.51 10.89
C VAL A 35 25.90 -13.69 12.36
N ALA A 36 25.35 -14.68 13.06
CA ALA A 36 25.71 -14.97 14.45
C ALA A 36 27.02 -15.80 14.59
N GLU A 37 27.49 -16.43 13.51
CA GLU A 37 28.60 -17.40 13.54
C GLU A 37 29.91 -16.94 12.86
N ALA A 38 30.04 -15.66 12.49
CA ALA A 38 31.31 -15.15 11.95
C ALA A 38 32.42 -15.12 13.04
N PRO A 39 33.62 -15.67 12.79
CA PRO A 39 34.67 -15.77 13.80
C PRO A 39 35.30 -14.40 14.09
N ASN A 40 35.50 -14.15 15.39
CA ASN A 40 36.10 -12.94 15.93
C ASN A 40 37.61 -12.90 15.60
N ALA A 41 38.03 -12.05 14.68
CA ALA A 41 39.43 -11.89 14.30
C ALA A 41 39.87 -10.42 14.38
N GLY A 42 40.68 -10.12 15.41
CA GLY A 42 41.81 -9.18 15.38
C GLY A 42 41.54 -7.69 15.13
N GLU A 43 41.76 -6.88 16.17
CA GLU A 43 41.99 -5.43 16.06
C GLU A 43 43.14 -5.12 15.10
N GLN A 44 42.88 -4.28 14.09
CA GLN A 44 43.82 -3.25 13.62
C GLN A 44 43.12 -2.20 12.75
N SER A 45 43.38 -0.95 13.13
CA SER A 45 43.00 0.30 12.48
C SER A 45 43.50 0.39 11.03
N ASP A 46 42.65 0.82 10.08
CA ASP A 46 42.81 2.11 9.40
C ASP A 46 41.63 2.45 8.47
N ILE A 47 41.31 3.76 8.42
CA ILE A 47 40.53 4.54 7.43
C ILE A 47 39.28 3.89 6.81
N GLY A 48 38.09 4.21 7.34
CA GLY A 48 36.82 3.83 6.73
C GLY A 48 35.78 4.92 6.94
N ALA A 49 35.23 5.44 5.83
CA ALA A 49 34.09 6.34 5.83
C ALA A 49 32.99 5.81 6.76
N GLU A 50 32.60 6.60 7.76
CA GLU A 50 31.53 6.23 8.69
C GLU A 50 30.26 5.91 7.89
N ALA A 51 29.83 4.66 7.94
CA ALA A 51 28.47 4.31 7.54
C ALA A 51 27.52 5.20 8.34
N PRO A 52 26.55 5.87 7.70
CA PRO A 52 25.67 6.77 8.42
C PRO A 52 24.92 5.99 9.50
N GLY A 53 25.20 6.31 10.76
CA GLY A 53 24.49 5.73 11.90
C GLY A 53 22.98 5.96 11.83
N PHE A 54 22.24 5.19 12.62
CA PHE A 54 20.80 5.33 12.77
C PHE A 54 20.40 6.77 13.15
N ARG A 55 19.24 7.22 12.66
CA ARG A 55 18.70 8.56 12.94
C ARG A 55 17.29 8.50 13.53
N VAL A 56 16.96 9.47 14.38
CA VAL A 56 15.58 9.64 14.88
C VAL A 56 14.67 9.98 13.70
N GLY A 57 13.48 9.38 13.64
CA GLY A 57 12.54 9.45 12.53
C GLY A 57 12.76 8.39 11.44
N GLN A 58 13.91 7.70 11.43
CA GLN A 58 14.20 6.67 10.42
C GLN A 58 13.34 5.42 10.62
N ARG A 59 12.84 4.89 9.50
CA ARG A 59 12.18 3.58 9.43
C ARG A 59 13.19 2.45 9.47
N ILE A 60 12.90 1.44 10.26
CA ILE A 60 13.73 0.26 10.46
C ILE A 60 12.88 -1.00 10.53
N HIS A 61 13.53 -2.16 10.42
CA HIS A 61 12.95 -3.43 10.83
C HIS A 61 13.86 -4.17 11.82
N ALA A 62 13.31 -5.15 12.53
CA ALA A 62 14.09 -6.00 13.40
C ALA A 62 15.06 -6.85 12.56
N ALA A 63 16.30 -7.00 13.03
CA ALA A 63 17.26 -7.89 12.37
C ALA A 63 16.73 -9.33 12.37
N GLY A 64 16.73 -9.98 11.21
CA GLY A 64 16.15 -11.31 11.02
C GLY A 64 14.62 -11.35 10.94
N ASP A 65 13.92 -10.21 11.03
CA ASP A 65 12.47 -10.12 10.81
C ASP A 65 12.09 -8.82 10.09
N PRO A 66 12.08 -8.82 8.74
CA PRO A 66 11.66 -7.69 7.92
C PRO A 66 10.20 -7.27 8.09
N ARG A 67 9.34 -8.11 8.67
CA ARG A 67 7.92 -7.80 8.86
C ARG A 67 7.72 -6.94 10.11
N ARG A 68 8.56 -7.14 11.12
CA ARG A 68 8.55 -6.34 12.34
C ARG A 68 9.23 -4.99 12.12
N ARG A 69 8.43 -4.00 11.75
CA ARG A 69 8.87 -2.66 11.34
C ARG A 69 8.48 -1.60 12.35
N GLY A 70 9.26 -0.54 12.40
CA GLY A 70 9.05 0.54 13.34
C GLY A 70 9.82 1.81 12.98
N THR A 71 9.59 2.84 13.76
CA THR A 71 10.25 4.14 13.61
C THR A 71 11.15 4.41 14.81
N ILE A 72 12.39 4.84 14.57
CA ILE A 72 13.28 5.25 15.66
C ILE A 72 12.76 6.56 16.26
N ARG A 73 12.51 6.57 17.57
CA ARG A 73 12.04 7.73 18.32
C ARG A 73 13.07 8.28 19.30
N TYR A 74 14.09 7.51 19.64
CA TYR A 74 15.14 7.92 20.57
C TYR A 74 16.47 7.22 20.26
N ILE A 75 17.58 7.93 20.41
CA ILE A 75 18.94 7.37 20.38
C ILE A 75 19.73 8.00 21.52
N GLY A 76 20.19 7.20 22.48
CA GLY A 76 20.92 7.72 23.63
C GLY A 76 21.02 6.76 24.82
N PRO A 77 21.58 7.22 25.95
CA PRO A 77 21.67 6.43 27.19
C PRO A 77 20.29 6.24 27.84
N VAL A 78 20.10 5.14 28.56
CA VAL A 78 18.87 4.86 29.34
C VAL A 78 19.27 4.59 30.78
N GLU A 79 18.61 5.25 31.73
CA GLU A 79 18.87 5.11 33.16
C GLU A 79 18.79 3.64 33.60
N GLY A 80 19.81 3.19 34.33
CA GLY A 80 19.95 1.80 34.74
C GLY A 80 20.54 0.87 33.68
N HIS A 81 20.86 1.36 32.48
CA HIS A 81 21.39 0.55 31.39
C HIS A 81 22.61 1.18 30.71
N GLY A 82 23.74 0.47 30.66
CA GLY A 82 24.97 0.96 30.03
C GLY A 82 24.91 1.08 28.50
N GLY A 83 25.65 2.03 27.94
CA GLY A 83 25.80 2.25 26.50
C GLY A 83 24.59 2.89 25.81
N THR A 84 24.70 3.07 24.49
CA THR A 84 23.64 3.68 23.67
C THR A 84 22.52 2.68 23.37
N TRP A 85 21.27 3.14 23.52
CA TRP A 85 20.06 2.40 23.18
C TRP A 85 19.27 3.15 22.11
N ILE A 86 18.53 2.37 21.33
CA ILE A 86 17.64 2.89 20.31
C ILE A 86 16.22 2.62 20.76
N GLY A 87 15.47 3.69 21.03
CA GLY A 87 14.04 3.63 21.29
C GLY A 87 13.29 3.54 19.97
N VAL A 88 12.54 2.47 19.79
CA VAL A 88 11.75 2.18 18.58
C VAL A 88 10.28 2.15 18.94
N ASP A 89 9.45 2.76 18.11
CA ASP A 89 8.00 2.65 18.12
C ASP A 89 7.56 1.71 16.98
N TRP A 90 7.15 0.49 17.32
CA TRP A 90 6.80 -0.58 16.38
C TRP A 90 5.39 -0.38 15.81
N ASP A 91 5.18 -0.81 14.56
CA ASP A 91 3.89 -0.67 13.88
C ASP A 91 2.84 -1.67 14.35
N ASP A 92 3.26 -2.86 14.77
CA ASP A 92 2.38 -3.93 15.25
C ASP A 92 1.76 -3.63 16.62
N GLY A 93 2.30 -2.65 17.37
CA GLY A 93 1.85 -2.34 18.72
C GLY A 93 2.20 -3.39 19.77
N GLU A 94 2.98 -4.40 19.42
CA GLU A 94 3.29 -5.58 20.23
C GLU A 94 4.73 -5.52 20.76
N ALA A 95 4.91 -4.64 21.75
CA ALA A 95 6.18 -4.34 22.38
C ALA A 95 6.01 -4.11 23.90
N LYS A 96 7.00 -3.45 24.54
CA LYS A 96 7.19 -3.52 26.00
C LYS A 96 6.60 -2.33 26.76
N HIS A 97 6.69 -1.12 26.21
CA HIS A 97 6.40 0.11 26.95
C HIS A 97 5.98 1.25 26.03
N ASN A 98 5.58 2.38 26.58
CA ASN A 98 5.17 3.58 25.84
C ASN A 98 6.30 4.61 25.61
N GLY A 99 7.54 4.23 25.95
CA GLY A 99 8.72 5.09 25.90
C GLY A 99 9.17 5.63 27.27
N VAL A 100 8.50 5.21 28.34
CA VAL A 100 8.91 5.43 29.74
C VAL A 100 9.62 4.20 30.29
N VAL A 101 10.78 4.40 30.94
CA VAL A 101 11.52 3.36 31.69
C VAL A 101 11.90 3.94 33.04
N ASN A 102 11.63 3.20 34.13
CA ASN A 102 11.91 3.62 35.51
C ASN A 102 11.36 5.00 35.88
N GLY A 103 10.19 5.38 35.33
CA GLY A 103 9.57 6.68 35.56
C GLY A 103 10.10 7.83 34.69
N VAL A 104 11.18 7.61 33.93
CA VAL A 104 11.74 8.61 33.00
C VAL A 104 11.20 8.41 31.60
N ARG A 105 10.70 9.49 30.97
CA ARG A 105 10.21 9.49 29.60
C ARG A 105 11.33 9.86 28.63
N TYR A 106 11.63 8.97 27.69
CA TYR A 106 12.63 9.18 26.65
C TYR A 106 12.00 9.52 25.30
N PHE A 107 10.85 8.91 25.00
CA PHE A 107 10.04 9.21 23.83
C PHE A 107 8.57 8.92 24.11
N THR A 108 7.70 9.33 23.19
CA THR A 108 6.27 9.01 23.21
C THR A 108 5.98 8.06 22.05
N ALA A 109 5.64 6.81 22.38
CA ALA A 109 5.21 5.82 21.40
C ALA A 109 3.72 6.01 21.06
N ARG A 110 3.27 5.52 19.90
CA ARG A 110 1.86 5.61 19.47
C ARG A 110 0.89 4.86 20.39
N GLY A 111 1.34 3.76 21.00
CA GLY A 111 0.53 2.92 21.86
C GLY A 111 1.18 2.64 23.23
N PRO A 112 0.41 2.18 24.22
CA PRO A 112 0.92 1.88 25.56
C PRO A 112 1.98 0.77 25.55
N ARG A 113 1.95 -0.09 24.54
CA ARG A 113 2.87 -1.22 24.35
C ARG A 113 3.55 -1.21 22.98
N SER A 114 3.66 -0.08 22.28
CA SER A 114 4.30 -0.08 20.95
C SER A 114 5.80 0.23 21.00
N GLY A 115 6.32 0.72 22.12
CA GLY A 115 7.73 1.08 22.29
C GLY A 115 8.63 -0.06 22.78
N SER A 116 9.90 -0.05 22.35
CA SER A 116 11.00 -0.84 22.93
C SER A 116 12.34 -0.09 22.88
N PHE A 117 13.22 -0.37 23.83
CA PHE A 117 14.65 -0.09 23.69
C PHE A 117 15.40 -1.32 23.17
N VAL A 118 16.16 -1.14 22.10
CA VAL A 118 16.94 -2.20 21.45
C VAL A 118 18.37 -1.74 21.17
N ARG A 119 19.25 -2.71 20.91
CA ARG A 119 20.62 -2.44 20.47
C ARG A 119 20.68 -2.31 18.95
N GLN A 120 21.63 -1.51 18.47
CA GLN A 120 21.89 -1.29 17.04
C GLN A 120 21.99 -2.59 16.24
N LYS A 121 22.71 -3.60 16.76
CA LYS A 121 22.86 -4.92 16.09
C LYS A 121 21.56 -5.69 15.87
N ASN A 122 20.49 -5.35 16.58
CA ASN A 122 19.19 -6.01 16.46
C ASN A 122 18.26 -5.28 15.49
N LEU A 123 18.77 -4.27 14.77
CA LEU A 123 18.01 -3.46 13.83
C LEU A 123 18.69 -3.48 12.46
N SER A 124 17.86 -3.35 11.43
CA SER A 124 18.28 -3.12 10.05
C SER A 124 17.77 -1.76 9.59
N ALA A 125 18.67 -0.97 8.99
CA ALA A 125 18.33 0.28 8.31
C ALA A 125 17.58 0.06 6.99
N GLY A 126 17.50 -1.20 6.54
CA GLY A 126 17.04 -1.55 5.21
C GLY A 126 18.15 -1.58 4.17
N ILE A 127 17.73 -1.86 2.94
CA ILE A 127 18.59 -1.98 1.77
C ILE A 127 18.06 -1.09 0.65
N THR A 128 18.87 -0.86 -0.38
CA THR A 128 18.47 -0.18 -1.61
C THR A 128 17.59 -1.10 -2.47
N PHE A 129 16.86 -0.50 -3.42
CA PHE A 129 16.05 -1.25 -4.39
C PHE A 129 16.87 -2.27 -5.20
N LEU A 130 18.07 -1.89 -5.67
CA LEU A 130 18.93 -2.80 -6.45
C LEU A 130 19.44 -3.97 -5.60
N GLU A 131 19.80 -3.73 -4.34
CA GLU A 131 20.18 -4.79 -3.41
C GLU A 131 19.01 -5.76 -3.17
N ALA A 132 17.79 -5.24 -3.04
CA ALA A 132 16.59 -6.07 -2.89
C ALA A 132 16.29 -6.89 -4.16
N LEU A 133 16.45 -6.30 -5.36
CA LEU A 133 16.36 -7.02 -6.61
C LEU A 133 17.37 -8.17 -6.69
N CYS A 134 18.63 -7.90 -6.35
CA CYS A 134 19.67 -8.92 -6.28
C CYS A 134 19.29 -10.01 -5.27
N LEU A 135 18.87 -9.65 -4.06
CA LEU A 135 18.48 -10.60 -3.03
C LEU A 135 17.33 -11.51 -3.46
N ARG A 136 16.34 -10.97 -4.18
CA ARG A 136 15.13 -11.69 -4.59
C ARG A 136 15.32 -12.55 -5.82
N TYR A 137 15.97 -12.00 -6.85
CA TYR A 137 16.00 -12.59 -8.19
C TYR A 137 17.36 -13.19 -8.56
N ARG A 138 18.41 -12.93 -7.77
CA ARG A 138 19.64 -13.71 -7.83
C ARG A 138 19.73 -14.60 -6.62
N GLY A 139 19.48 -15.90 -6.82
CA GLY A 139 19.89 -16.92 -5.86
C GLY A 139 21.40 -16.86 -5.61
N LYS A 140 21.89 -17.60 -4.59
CA LYS A 140 23.33 -17.73 -4.31
C LYS A 140 24.08 -18.04 -5.62
N SER A 141 25.15 -17.29 -5.93
CA SER A 141 25.99 -17.58 -7.11
C SER A 141 26.36 -19.06 -7.12
N THR A 142 26.26 -19.70 -8.27
CA THR A 142 26.77 -21.06 -8.42
C THR A 142 28.30 -21.02 -8.28
N LYS A 143 28.91 -22.11 -7.81
CA LYS A 143 30.39 -22.22 -7.77
C LYS A 143 31.02 -21.97 -9.15
N GLU A 144 30.28 -22.29 -10.22
CA GLU A 144 30.67 -22.06 -11.62
C GLU A 144 30.76 -20.55 -11.94
N GLU A 145 29.79 -19.75 -11.50
CA GLU A 145 29.83 -18.27 -11.64
C GLU A 145 30.95 -17.62 -10.79
N GLU A 146 31.33 -18.23 -9.66
CA GLU A 146 32.46 -17.76 -8.86
C GLU A 146 33.82 -18.07 -9.50
N ASP A 147 33.96 -19.23 -10.14
CA ASP A 147 35.17 -19.63 -10.86
C ASP A 147 35.38 -18.82 -12.16
N GLU A 148 34.30 -18.35 -12.82
CA GLU A 148 34.36 -17.47 -14.02
C GLU A 148 34.89 -16.05 -13.74
N MET A 149 34.87 -15.58 -12.48
CA MET A 149 35.42 -14.27 -12.08
C MET A 149 36.96 -14.25 -11.97
N TYR A 150 37.62 -15.38 -12.22
CA TYR A 150 39.07 -15.50 -12.18
C TYR A 150 39.64 -15.91 -13.54
N VAL A 151 40.62 -15.15 -14.02
CA VAL A 151 41.45 -15.55 -15.17
C VAL A 151 42.85 -15.90 -14.70
N PHE A 152 43.46 -16.87 -15.36
CA PHE A 152 44.84 -17.23 -15.09
C PHE A 152 45.78 -16.24 -15.78
N SER A 153 46.65 -15.60 -15.01
CA SER A 153 47.79 -14.84 -15.52
C SER A 153 48.67 -15.73 -16.40
N THR A 154 49.51 -15.13 -17.25
CA THR A 154 50.57 -15.82 -18.02
C THR A 154 51.55 -16.63 -17.15
N ARG A 155 51.56 -16.40 -15.83
CA ARG A 155 52.29 -17.19 -14.82
C ARG A 155 51.40 -18.15 -14.02
N ASN A 156 50.22 -18.49 -14.54
CA ASN A 156 49.24 -19.40 -13.95
C ASN A 156 48.75 -19.03 -12.54
N LYS A 157 48.77 -17.74 -12.18
CA LYS A 157 48.14 -17.22 -10.96
C LYS A 157 46.70 -16.82 -11.23
N ARG A 158 45.77 -17.21 -10.34
CA ARG A 158 44.39 -16.72 -10.35
C ARG A 158 44.40 -15.21 -10.13
N VAL A 159 43.92 -14.45 -11.10
CA VAL A 159 43.74 -12.99 -11.03
C VAL A 159 42.25 -12.72 -11.12
N ALA A 160 41.71 -12.03 -10.12
CA ALA A 160 40.32 -11.59 -10.16
C ALA A 160 40.14 -10.57 -11.29
N VAL A 161 39.17 -10.77 -12.16
CA VAL A 161 38.81 -9.79 -13.19
C VAL A 161 38.19 -8.58 -12.49
N GLN A 162 38.85 -7.43 -12.55
CA GLN A 162 38.30 -6.17 -12.06
C GLN A 162 38.26 -5.18 -13.23
N LEU A 163 37.10 -5.05 -13.87
CA LEU A 163 36.87 -4.03 -14.89
C LEU A 163 36.82 -2.66 -14.21
N VAL A 164 37.83 -1.83 -14.47
CA VAL A 164 37.96 -0.49 -13.90
C VAL A 164 36.78 0.37 -14.37
N GLY A 165 35.91 0.77 -13.44
CA GLY A 165 34.80 1.71 -13.69
C GLY A 165 33.38 1.17 -13.46
N LYS A 166 33.19 -0.12 -13.11
CA LYS A 166 31.88 -0.68 -12.76
C LYS A 166 31.99 -1.44 -11.42
N SER A 167 31.09 -1.16 -10.48
CA SER A 167 30.98 -1.94 -9.24
C SER A 167 30.61 -3.39 -9.57
N LYS A 168 31.06 -4.36 -8.76
CA LYS A 168 30.75 -5.81 -8.93
C LYS A 168 29.25 -6.12 -9.05
N VAL A 169 28.41 -5.19 -8.62
CA VAL A 169 26.94 -5.24 -8.72
C VAL A 169 26.49 -5.06 -10.17
N LEU A 170 27.11 -4.15 -10.95
CA LEU A 170 26.73 -3.81 -12.34
C LEU A 170 27.03 -4.90 -13.37
N GLU A 171 28.10 -5.69 -13.20
CA GLU A 171 28.33 -6.88 -14.05
C GLU A 171 27.29 -7.97 -13.78
N LYS A 172 26.83 -8.01 -12.54
CA LYS A 172 25.80 -8.90 -12.02
C LYS A 172 24.38 -8.34 -12.21
N ILE A 173 24.10 -7.56 -13.25
CA ILE A 173 22.81 -6.87 -13.42
C ILE A 173 22.14 -7.09 -14.81
N ASN A 174 22.88 -7.63 -15.79
CA ASN A 174 22.50 -7.72 -17.22
C ASN A 174 21.29 -8.62 -17.59
N ARG A 175 20.36 -8.97 -16.67
CA ARG A 175 19.22 -9.85 -16.97
C ARG A 175 17.87 -9.36 -16.43
N PHE A 176 17.80 -8.15 -15.91
CA PHE A 176 16.55 -7.61 -15.36
C PHE A 176 15.78 -6.73 -16.36
N ASP A 177 16.34 -6.51 -17.55
CA ASP A 177 15.72 -5.82 -18.69
C ASP A 177 14.46 -6.50 -19.21
N GLU A 178 14.35 -7.81 -19.02
CA GLU A 178 13.16 -8.59 -19.39
C GLU A 178 12.04 -8.57 -18.35
N LEU A 179 12.22 -7.98 -17.16
CA LEU A 179 11.23 -8.05 -16.08
C LEU A 179 10.14 -6.98 -16.23
N PRO A 180 8.89 -7.34 -16.62
CA PRO A 180 7.78 -6.39 -16.64
C PRO A 180 7.16 -6.17 -15.26
N SER A 181 7.38 -7.07 -14.31
CA SER A 181 6.75 -7.08 -12.99
C SER A 181 7.74 -7.53 -11.93
N VAL A 182 7.86 -6.77 -10.84
CA VAL A 182 8.79 -6.98 -9.73
C VAL A 182 8.04 -6.92 -8.40
N ALA A 183 8.27 -7.90 -7.53
CA ALA A 183 7.72 -7.93 -6.17
C ALA A 183 8.84 -8.10 -5.13
N LEU A 184 9.03 -7.07 -4.31
CA LEU A 184 10.08 -6.95 -3.29
C LEU A 184 9.47 -6.78 -1.90
N SER A 185 8.38 -7.49 -1.64
CA SER A 185 7.58 -7.32 -0.43
C SER A 185 8.35 -7.76 0.81
N TYR A 186 8.39 -6.91 1.84
CA TYR A 186 9.10 -7.15 3.10
C TYR A 186 10.58 -7.52 2.93
N LEU A 187 11.30 -6.84 2.04
CA LEU A 187 12.77 -6.98 1.90
C LEU A 187 13.54 -5.84 2.57
N GLY A 188 12.85 -4.92 3.23
CA GLY A 188 13.46 -3.79 3.90
C GLY A 188 13.94 -2.72 2.93
N VAL A 189 13.31 -2.56 1.77
CA VAL A 189 13.66 -1.48 0.82
C VAL A 189 13.45 -0.14 1.51
N SER A 190 14.53 0.62 1.68
CA SER A 190 14.52 1.91 2.40
C SER A 190 14.84 3.10 1.49
N SER A 191 15.42 2.85 0.32
CA SER A 191 15.70 3.87 -0.68
C SER A 191 15.78 3.25 -2.07
N ILE A 192 15.54 4.07 -3.09
CA ILE A 192 15.69 3.65 -4.49
C ILE A 192 17.18 3.48 -4.85
N GLY A 193 18.07 4.29 -4.25
CA GLY A 193 19.48 4.35 -4.60
C GLY A 193 19.73 5.32 -5.76
N HIS A 194 20.72 5.03 -6.61
CA HIS A 194 21.09 5.90 -7.73
C HIS A 194 20.19 5.69 -8.96
N LEU A 195 19.34 6.69 -9.26
CA LEU A 195 18.35 6.69 -10.35
C LEU A 195 18.92 6.25 -11.72
N GLN A 196 20.11 6.74 -12.07
CA GLN A 196 20.74 6.49 -13.38
C GLN A 196 21.10 5.01 -13.57
N GLU A 197 21.51 4.33 -12.50
CA GLU A 197 21.86 2.91 -12.54
C GLU A 197 20.60 2.06 -12.72
N ILE A 198 19.53 2.40 -12.00
CA ILE A 198 18.28 1.62 -11.97
C ILE A 198 17.60 1.56 -13.33
N ASN A 199 17.52 2.69 -14.04
CA ASN A 199 16.92 2.73 -15.37
C ASN A 199 17.67 1.81 -16.35
N SER A 200 19.00 1.72 -16.22
CA SER A 200 19.79 0.79 -17.04
C SER A 200 19.57 -0.70 -16.70
N VAL A 201 19.16 -0.97 -15.45
CA VAL A 201 18.97 -2.33 -14.91
C VAL A 201 17.60 -2.90 -15.28
N VAL A 202 16.54 -2.11 -15.09
CA VAL A 202 15.13 -2.52 -15.24
C VAL A 202 14.34 -1.49 -16.07
N PRO A 203 14.70 -1.26 -17.34
CA PRO A 203 14.08 -0.24 -18.19
C PRO A 203 12.61 -0.49 -18.51
N ASN A 204 12.17 -1.77 -18.50
CA ASN A 204 10.84 -2.18 -18.98
C ASN A 204 9.84 -2.46 -17.86
N LEU A 205 10.13 -2.05 -16.63
CA LEU A 205 9.28 -2.34 -15.47
C LEU A 205 7.93 -1.64 -15.57
N LYS A 206 6.85 -2.44 -15.49
CA LYS A 206 5.45 -1.98 -15.56
C LYS A 206 4.71 -2.14 -14.25
N GLU A 207 5.06 -3.15 -13.46
CA GLU A 207 4.40 -3.43 -12.19
C GLU A 207 5.44 -3.55 -11.08
N LEU A 208 5.25 -2.80 -9.99
CA LEU A 208 6.17 -2.80 -8.87
C LEU A 208 5.41 -2.95 -7.56
N ASP A 209 5.67 -4.03 -6.84
CA ASP A 209 5.19 -4.26 -5.49
C ASP A 209 6.32 -4.07 -4.47
N LEU A 210 6.17 -3.04 -3.63
CA LEU A 210 7.04 -2.71 -2.50
C LEU A 210 6.30 -2.84 -1.17
N THR A 211 5.29 -3.70 -1.09
CA THR A 211 4.50 -3.92 0.12
C THR A 211 5.39 -4.21 1.33
N GLY A 212 5.14 -3.52 2.43
CA GLY A 212 5.77 -3.87 3.69
C GLY A 212 7.25 -3.48 3.80
N ASN A 213 7.69 -2.46 3.08
CA ASN A 213 9.08 -1.97 3.11
C ASN A 213 9.25 -0.78 4.09
N LEU A 214 10.37 -0.06 3.97
CA LEU A 214 10.79 1.02 4.88
C LEU A 214 10.74 2.42 4.24
N LEU A 215 10.07 2.56 3.09
CA LEU A 215 9.86 3.88 2.49
C LEU A 215 8.98 4.72 3.42
N SER A 216 9.38 5.98 3.62
CA SER A 216 8.71 6.87 4.59
C SER A 216 8.42 8.27 4.12
N ASN A 217 8.86 8.64 2.94
CA ASN A 217 8.65 10.00 2.45
C ASN A 217 8.17 9.97 1.00
N TRP A 218 7.46 11.03 0.62
CA TRP A 218 6.93 11.18 -0.73
C TRP A 218 8.01 11.40 -1.79
N GLN A 219 9.22 11.81 -1.40
CA GLN A 219 10.34 11.95 -2.31
C GLN A 219 10.78 10.58 -2.86
N ASP A 220 10.76 9.53 -2.05
CA ASP A 220 11.03 8.16 -2.52
C ASP A 220 10.02 7.72 -3.58
N VAL A 221 8.74 8.05 -3.40
CA VAL A 221 7.67 7.76 -4.36
C VAL A 221 7.92 8.50 -5.68
N SER A 222 8.31 9.78 -5.60
CA SER A 222 8.74 10.56 -6.78
C SER A 222 9.91 9.90 -7.50
N SER A 223 10.93 9.49 -6.75
CA SER A 223 12.13 8.90 -7.34
C SER A 223 11.87 7.52 -7.96
N ILE A 224 10.96 6.72 -7.40
CA ILE A 224 10.46 5.48 -8.05
C ILE A 224 9.79 5.82 -9.39
N CYS A 225 8.92 6.82 -9.38
CA CYS A 225 8.19 7.27 -10.55
C CYS A 225 9.13 7.80 -11.66
N GLU A 226 10.19 8.51 -11.29
CA GLU A 226 11.24 8.96 -12.21
C GLU A 226 12.11 7.81 -12.73
N ALA A 227 12.41 6.81 -11.90
CA ALA A 227 13.21 5.65 -12.27
C ALA A 227 12.50 4.76 -13.30
N PHE A 228 11.17 4.65 -13.23
CA PHE A 228 10.38 3.70 -14.02
C PHE A 228 9.31 4.42 -14.87
N PRO A 229 9.67 5.04 -16.01
CA PRO A 229 8.73 5.78 -16.84
C PRO A 229 7.64 4.92 -17.50
N ALA A 230 7.86 3.60 -17.60
CA ALA A 230 6.88 2.64 -18.13
C ALA A 230 5.93 2.06 -17.06
N LEU A 231 6.03 2.50 -15.80
CA LEU A 231 5.28 1.95 -14.68
C LEU A 231 3.78 2.21 -14.82
N THR A 232 2.99 1.14 -14.74
CA THR A 232 1.52 1.14 -14.81
C THR A 232 0.86 0.79 -13.48
N VAL A 233 1.53 -0.02 -12.64
CA VAL A 233 1.02 -0.45 -11.33
C VAL A 233 2.10 -0.23 -10.28
N LEU A 234 1.76 0.50 -9.22
CA LEU A 234 2.62 0.70 -8.07
C LEU A 234 1.88 0.32 -6.78
N ASN A 235 2.40 -0.67 -6.07
CA ASN A 235 1.89 -1.07 -4.77
C ASN A 235 2.87 -0.72 -3.65
N LEU A 236 2.44 0.17 -2.76
CA LEU A 236 3.20 0.66 -1.60
C LEU A 236 2.57 0.23 -0.27
N THR A 237 1.66 -0.74 -0.28
CA THR A 237 0.92 -1.17 0.90
C THR A 237 1.81 -1.31 2.14
N ASN A 238 1.35 -0.82 3.28
CA ASN A 238 2.06 -0.84 4.56
C ASN A 238 3.37 -0.03 4.59
N ASN A 239 3.68 0.90 3.67
CA ASN A 239 4.81 1.83 3.85
C ASN A 239 4.31 3.12 4.54
N LEU A 240 4.82 3.44 5.73
CA LEU A 240 4.36 4.58 6.50
C LEU A 240 4.89 5.89 5.91
N LEU A 241 4.11 6.51 5.02
CA LEU A 241 4.48 7.75 4.32
C LEU A 241 4.13 8.95 5.19
N GLU A 242 5.16 9.64 5.68
CA GLU A 242 5.04 10.85 6.49
C GLU A 242 5.33 12.12 5.66
N GLY A 243 4.79 13.25 6.12
CA GLY A 243 5.04 14.57 5.55
C GLY A 243 4.12 14.96 4.39
N ASN A 244 4.32 16.19 3.92
CA ASN A 244 3.53 16.74 2.82
C ASN A 244 4.05 16.23 1.47
N VAL A 245 3.11 16.00 0.55
CA VAL A 245 3.42 15.70 -0.84
C VAL A 245 4.08 16.93 -1.45
N MET A 246 5.36 16.83 -1.79
CA MET A 246 6.01 17.84 -2.61
C MET A 246 5.48 17.74 -4.04
N ARG A 247 5.49 18.83 -4.81
CA ARG A 247 5.10 18.76 -6.23
C ARG A 247 6.13 17.95 -7.00
N PHE A 248 5.75 16.76 -7.45
CA PHE A 248 6.55 15.94 -8.36
C PHE A 248 5.73 15.44 -9.54
N THR A 249 6.43 15.08 -10.61
CA THR A 249 5.81 14.55 -11.84
C THR A 249 5.80 13.03 -11.75
N VAL A 250 4.62 12.42 -11.85
CA VAL A 250 4.46 10.97 -11.92
C VAL A 250 4.35 10.54 -13.40
N PRO A 251 4.78 9.32 -13.78
CA PRO A 251 4.51 8.76 -15.09
C PRO A 251 3.04 8.88 -15.49
N ARG A 252 2.81 9.40 -16.69
CA ARG A 252 1.45 9.47 -17.27
C ARG A 252 0.79 8.11 -17.46
N ASN A 253 1.58 7.03 -17.43
CA ASN A 253 1.14 5.67 -17.64
C ASN A 253 0.70 4.97 -16.34
N LEU A 254 0.84 5.61 -15.17
CA LEU A 254 0.45 4.99 -13.91
C LEU A 254 -1.09 4.93 -13.82
N HIS A 255 -1.63 3.72 -13.82
CA HIS A 255 -3.07 3.45 -13.83
C HIS A 255 -3.57 2.90 -12.49
N VAL A 256 -2.72 2.21 -11.74
CA VAL A 256 -3.07 1.60 -10.46
C VAL A 256 -2.07 2.05 -9.39
N LEU A 257 -2.60 2.62 -8.30
CA LEU A 257 -1.81 3.04 -7.15
C LEU A 257 -2.44 2.49 -5.87
N VAL A 258 -1.65 1.69 -5.15
CA VAL A 258 -2.08 1.07 -3.90
C VAL A 258 -1.31 1.70 -2.74
N LEU A 259 -2.04 2.44 -1.89
CA LEU A 259 -1.55 3.15 -0.71
C LEU A 259 -2.25 2.64 0.57
N ASN A 260 -2.57 1.35 0.62
CA ASN A 260 -3.24 0.75 1.76
C ASN A 260 -2.33 0.79 3.00
N ASN A 261 -2.87 1.15 4.16
CA ASN A 261 -2.16 1.20 5.44
C ASN A 261 -0.86 2.02 5.39
N CYS A 262 -0.84 3.09 4.59
CA CYS A 262 0.33 3.95 4.43
C CYS A 262 0.32 5.15 5.38
N GLY A 263 -0.76 5.34 6.14
CA GLY A 263 -0.95 6.51 7.01
C GLY A 263 -1.20 7.80 6.23
N VAL A 264 -1.64 7.69 4.98
CA VAL A 264 -1.87 8.85 4.10
C VAL A 264 -3.16 9.57 4.48
N THR A 265 -3.13 10.90 4.43
CA THR A 265 -4.31 11.75 4.62
C THR A 265 -4.97 12.07 3.29
N TRP A 266 -6.22 12.54 3.31
CA TRP A 266 -6.88 13.01 2.08
C TRP A 266 -6.16 14.21 1.45
N GLU A 267 -5.55 15.08 2.26
CA GLU A 267 -4.73 16.20 1.76
C GLU A 267 -3.54 15.71 0.92
N ASN A 268 -2.91 14.60 1.35
CA ASN A 268 -1.87 13.97 0.54
C ASN A 268 -2.41 13.45 -0.79
N VAL A 269 -3.57 12.78 -0.78
CA VAL A 269 -4.22 12.30 -2.00
C VAL A 269 -4.57 13.45 -2.93
N GLU A 270 -5.15 14.53 -2.41
CA GLU A 270 -5.52 15.70 -3.20
C GLU A 270 -4.30 16.39 -3.82
N ALA A 271 -3.16 16.42 -3.13
CA ALA A 271 -1.92 16.95 -3.68
C ALA A 271 -1.39 16.15 -4.89
N LEU A 272 -1.74 14.86 -5.00
CA LEU A 272 -1.38 14.01 -6.14
C LEU A 272 -2.29 14.19 -7.37
N LYS A 273 -3.42 14.90 -7.24
CA LYS A 273 -4.44 14.98 -8.32
C LYS A 273 -3.89 15.49 -9.66
N GLN A 274 -2.95 16.45 -9.62
CA GLN A 274 -2.33 17.02 -10.83
C GLN A 274 -1.28 16.09 -11.43
N SER A 275 -0.66 15.25 -10.60
CA SER A 275 0.42 14.35 -10.98
C SER A 275 -0.09 13.01 -11.50
N LEU A 276 -1.32 12.62 -11.16
CA LEU A 276 -1.95 11.34 -11.53
C LEU A 276 -3.15 11.50 -12.49
N PRO A 277 -2.99 12.10 -13.68
CA PRO A 277 -4.12 12.37 -14.57
C PRO A 277 -4.73 11.10 -15.18
N GLY A 278 -3.98 9.99 -15.24
CA GLY A 278 -4.39 8.72 -15.86
C GLY A 278 -4.76 7.61 -14.89
N ILE A 279 -4.88 7.90 -13.59
CA ILE A 279 -5.16 6.88 -12.58
C ILE A 279 -6.58 6.34 -12.71
N GLU A 280 -6.69 5.02 -12.85
CA GLU A 280 -7.96 4.31 -13.00
C GLU A 280 -8.37 3.60 -11.69
N GLU A 281 -7.39 3.20 -10.87
CA GLU A 281 -7.62 2.47 -9.63
C GLU A 281 -6.77 3.06 -8.50
N LEU A 282 -7.45 3.50 -7.44
CA LEU A 282 -6.81 4.05 -6.25
C LEU A 282 -7.28 3.29 -5.01
N HIS A 283 -6.32 2.74 -4.28
CA HIS A 283 -6.60 1.98 -3.06
C HIS A 283 -6.00 2.68 -1.84
N LEU A 284 -6.86 3.00 -0.88
CA LEU A 284 -6.59 3.77 0.32
C LEU A 284 -7.11 3.04 1.56
N MET A 285 -7.16 1.71 1.53
CA MET A 285 -7.65 0.90 2.64
C MET A 285 -6.85 1.18 3.92
N GLY A 286 -7.50 1.25 5.10
CA GLY A 286 -6.78 1.24 6.38
C GLY A 286 -5.93 2.48 6.67
N ASN A 287 -6.30 3.64 6.12
CA ASN A 287 -5.58 4.90 6.33
C ASN A 287 -6.22 5.80 7.41
N LYS A 288 -7.27 5.34 8.09
CA LYS A 288 -8.01 6.10 9.12
C LYS A 288 -8.59 7.40 8.59
N LEU A 289 -9.00 7.39 7.31
CA LEU A 289 -9.66 8.53 6.68
C LEU A 289 -11.04 8.68 7.33
N LYS A 290 -11.31 9.87 7.88
CA LYS A 290 -12.61 10.21 8.45
C LYS A 290 -13.29 11.34 7.66
N THR A 291 -12.58 12.46 7.50
CA THR A 291 -13.05 13.63 6.76
C THR A 291 -12.15 13.90 5.56
N LEU A 292 -12.76 14.11 4.41
CA LEU A 292 -12.12 14.52 3.17
C LEU A 292 -12.12 16.06 3.15
N MET A 293 -11.02 16.67 3.57
CA MET A 293 -10.82 18.13 3.81
C MET A 293 -11.01 19.06 2.59
N SER A 294 -11.76 18.66 1.55
CA SER A 294 -11.94 19.48 0.37
C SER A 294 -12.72 20.76 0.72
N GLN A 295 -12.13 21.92 0.41
CA GLN A 295 -12.79 23.23 0.45
C GLN A 295 -13.94 23.32 -0.58
N SER A 296 -14.01 22.36 -1.50
CA SER A 296 -15.03 22.22 -2.53
C SER A 296 -16.10 21.22 -2.10
N ALA A 297 -17.34 21.45 -2.54
CA ALA A 297 -18.44 20.50 -2.36
C ALA A 297 -18.19 19.15 -3.07
N HIS A 298 -17.30 19.13 -4.07
CA HIS A 298 -16.96 17.95 -4.86
C HIS A 298 -15.45 17.81 -5.06
N ILE A 299 -14.98 16.56 -5.15
CA ILE A 299 -13.60 16.25 -5.52
C ILE A 299 -13.37 16.64 -6.99
N GLN A 300 -12.26 17.31 -7.23
CA GLN A 300 -11.79 17.68 -8.57
C GLN A 300 -10.52 16.90 -8.94
N GLY A 301 -10.37 16.60 -10.22
CA GLY A 301 -9.31 15.72 -10.72
C GLY A 301 -9.73 14.25 -10.63
N PHE A 302 -8.80 13.34 -10.93
CA PHE A 302 -9.07 11.90 -11.00
C PHE A 302 -10.13 11.53 -12.04
N ASP A 303 -10.17 12.25 -13.17
CA ASP A 303 -11.21 12.10 -14.21
C ASP A 303 -11.22 10.70 -14.87
N ALA A 304 -10.11 9.96 -14.73
CA ALA A 304 -9.96 8.59 -15.20
C ALA A 304 -10.38 7.52 -14.17
N LEU A 305 -10.65 7.89 -12.92
CA LEU A 305 -10.82 6.96 -11.80
C LEU A 305 -12.10 6.12 -11.96
N ARG A 306 -11.91 4.80 -11.91
CA ARG A 306 -12.95 3.77 -12.04
C ARG A 306 -13.18 3.03 -10.74
N ILE A 307 -12.12 2.76 -9.98
CA ILE A 307 -12.19 2.03 -8.72
C ILE A 307 -11.56 2.88 -7.63
N LEU A 308 -12.34 3.16 -6.59
CA LEU A 308 -11.86 3.79 -5.37
C LEU A 308 -12.10 2.84 -4.20
N ASN A 309 -11.02 2.38 -3.58
CA ASN A 309 -11.10 1.55 -2.38
C ASN A 309 -10.80 2.39 -1.13
N LEU A 310 -11.82 2.59 -0.30
CA LEU A 310 -11.79 3.26 1.01
C LEU A 310 -12.16 2.30 2.14
N GLU A 311 -12.01 0.99 1.94
CA GLU A 311 -12.28 -0.04 2.96
C GLU A 311 -11.47 0.19 4.24
N ASP A 312 -12.01 -0.20 5.40
CA ASP A 312 -11.30 -0.16 6.69
C ASP A 312 -10.80 1.25 7.05
N ASN A 313 -11.64 2.25 6.85
CA ASN A 313 -11.38 3.63 7.26
C ASN A 313 -12.40 4.06 8.34
N ASP A 314 -12.38 5.33 8.72
CA ASP A 314 -13.20 5.87 9.81
C ASP A 314 -14.30 6.82 9.30
N ILE A 315 -14.76 6.64 8.05
CA ILE A 315 -15.80 7.50 7.45
C ILE A 315 -17.15 7.17 8.12
N ASP A 316 -17.73 8.15 8.81
CA ASP A 316 -19.01 8.03 9.51
C ASP A 316 -20.14 8.88 8.90
N GLU A 317 -19.82 9.79 7.98
CA GLU A 317 -20.79 10.69 7.34
C GLU A 317 -20.91 10.42 5.83
N TRP A 318 -22.14 10.28 5.32
CA TRP A 318 -22.39 10.03 3.90
C TRP A 318 -22.07 11.24 3.01
N ASP A 319 -22.13 12.46 3.56
CA ASP A 319 -21.75 13.69 2.86
C ASP A 319 -20.29 13.64 2.36
N GLU A 320 -19.41 12.95 3.09
CA GLU A 320 -18.04 12.71 2.65
C GLU A 320 -18.00 11.84 1.39
N VAL A 321 -18.84 10.81 1.33
CA VAL A 321 -18.98 9.96 0.14
C VAL A 321 -19.55 10.73 -1.04
N LEU A 322 -20.51 11.63 -0.81
CA LEU A 322 -21.12 12.46 -1.85
C LEU A 322 -20.13 13.38 -2.58
N LYS A 323 -18.97 13.67 -1.98
CA LYS A 323 -17.91 14.44 -2.65
C LYS A 323 -17.37 13.73 -3.90
N PHE A 324 -17.53 12.41 -4.01
CA PHE A 324 -17.17 11.60 -5.18
C PHE A 324 -18.24 11.57 -6.27
N SER A 325 -19.42 12.16 -6.04
CA SER A 325 -20.57 12.04 -6.94
C SER A 325 -20.33 12.52 -8.37
N GLN A 326 -19.42 13.48 -8.56
CA GLN A 326 -19.11 14.06 -9.87
C GLN A 326 -18.01 13.30 -10.64
N LEU A 327 -17.43 12.24 -10.07
CA LEU A 327 -16.44 11.40 -10.75
C LEU A 327 -17.12 10.57 -11.85
N SER A 328 -17.15 11.13 -13.05
CA SER A 328 -17.94 10.61 -14.18
C SER A 328 -17.57 9.20 -14.63
N ARG A 329 -16.38 8.69 -14.31
CA ARG A 329 -15.92 7.34 -14.67
C ARG A 329 -15.92 6.35 -13.50
N LEU A 330 -16.31 6.78 -12.29
CA LEU A 330 -16.30 5.91 -11.12
C LEU A 330 -17.33 4.79 -11.28
N GLU A 331 -16.84 3.56 -11.31
CA GLU A 331 -17.63 2.34 -11.51
C GLU A 331 -17.78 1.54 -10.21
N GLN A 332 -16.78 1.58 -9.34
CA GLN A 332 -16.77 0.82 -8.10
C GLN A 332 -16.28 1.69 -6.94
N LEU A 333 -17.04 1.65 -5.85
CA LEU A 333 -16.69 2.31 -4.60
C LEU A 333 -16.73 1.29 -3.47
N HIS A 334 -15.57 1.04 -2.85
CA HIS A 334 -15.46 0.11 -1.75
C HIS A 334 -15.38 0.88 -0.44
N LEU A 335 -16.39 0.68 0.41
CA LEU A 335 -16.58 1.36 1.70
C LEU A 335 -16.84 0.35 2.82
N ASN A 336 -16.46 -0.92 2.64
CA ASN A 336 -16.60 -1.91 3.70
C ASN A 336 -15.83 -1.45 4.95
N ARG A 337 -16.26 -1.87 6.14
CA ARG A 337 -15.56 -1.58 7.41
C ARG A 337 -15.33 -0.07 7.62
N ASN A 338 -16.37 0.71 7.39
CA ASN A 338 -16.44 2.11 7.83
C ASN A 338 -17.51 2.22 8.93
N ARG A 339 -18.00 3.43 9.21
CA ARG A 339 -18.97 3.69 10.29
C ARG A 339 -20.22 4.40 9.77
N LEU A 340 -20.57 4.16 8.51
CA LEU A 340 -21.70 4.78 7.84
C LEU A 340 -23.01 4.29 8.44
N LYS A 341 -23.94 5.21 8.71
CA LYS A 341 -25.25 4.91 9.30
C LYS A 341 -26.42 5.11 8.35
N HIS A 342 -26.39 6.19 7.60
CA HIS A 342 -27.49 6.59 6.72
C HIS A 342 -26.97 6.86 5.32
N ILE A 343 -27.69 6.39 4.32
CA ILE A 343 -27.36 6.55 2.90
C ILE A 343 -28.51 7.26 2.22
N PHE A 344 -28.19 8.24 1.39
CA PHE A 344 -29.18 8.90 0.57
C PHE A 344 -28.59 9.24 -0.81
N TYR A 345 -29.44 9.27 -1.81
CA TYR A 345 -29.05 9.80 -3.11
C TYR A 345 -29.22 11.32 -3.10
N PRO A 346 -28.22 12.11 -3.56
CA PRO A 346 -28.32 13.55 -3.52
C PRO A 346 -29.48 14.03 -4.39
N PRO A 347 -30.29 15.00 -3.95
CA PRO A 347 -31.37 15.55 -4.76
C PRO A 347 -30.78 16.13 -6.05
N CYS A 348 -31.38 15.81 -7.20
CA CYS A 348 -31.05 16.49 -8.44
C CYS A 348 -31.25 17.98 -8.23
N ALA A 349 -30.20 18.79 -8.43
CA ALA A 349 -30.35 20.24 -8.38
C ALA A 349 -31.44 20.61 -9.39
N ASP A 350 -32.58 21.09 -8.90
CA ASP A 350 -33.64 21.60 -9.75
C ASP A 350 -33.01 22.65 -10.65
N SER A 351 -33.19 22.47 -11.95
CA SER A 351 -32.71 23.36 -13.01
C SER A 351 -33.56 24.63 -13.02
N GLN A 352 -33.57 25.34 -11.89
CA GLN A 352 -34.13 26.66 -11.74
C GLN A 352 -32.97 27.64 -11.55
N ASN A 353 -32.56 28.24 -12.67
CA ASN A 353 -31.80 29.49 -12.79
C ASN A 353 -30.30 29.44 -13.12
N ASP A 354 -29.79 28.47 -13.87
CA ASP A 354 -28.50 28.67 -14.55
C ASP A 354 -28.53 28.28 -16.03
N TYR A 355 -28.24 29.27 -16.88
CA TYR A 355 -28.15 29.19 -18.35
C TYR A 355 -26.91 28.40 -18.84
N ASP A 356 -26.24 27.65 -17.96
CA ASP A 356 -25.02 26.89 -18.28
C ASP A 356 -25.07 25.42 -17.80
N THR A 357 -26.24 24.78 -17.91
CA THR A 357 -26.49 23.40 -17.45
C THR A 357 -25.98 22.30 -18.40
N SER A 358 -25.06 22.61 -19.31
CA SER A 358 -24.55 21.64 -20.30
C SER A 358 -23.45 20.70 -19.76
N LYS A 359 -23.03 20.82 -18.49
CA LYS A 359 -21.90 20.06 -17.92
C LYS A 359 -22.12 19.30 -16.61
N CYS A 360 -23.23 19.48 -15.88
CA CYS A 360 -23.44 18.72 -14.64
C CYS A 360 -24.04 17.35 -14.94
N GLY A 361 -23.18 16.33 -15.01
CA GLY A 361 -23.59 14.93 -15.10
C GLY A 361 -24.41 14.49 -13.88
N MET A 362 -25.18 13.40 -14.02
CA MET A 362 -25.93 12.85 -12.89
C MET A 362 -24.95 12.36 -11.81
N PRO A 363 -25.22 12.60 -10.51
CA PRO A 363 -24.44 12.07 -9.40
C PRO A 363 -24.27 10.55 -9.54
N PHE A 364 -23.03 10.06 -9.46
CA PHE A 364 -22.69 8.64 -9.54
C PHE A 364 -23.24 7.95 -10.81
N GLN A 365 -23.30 8.66 -11.94
CA GLN A 365 -23.92 8.17 -13.18
C GLN A 365 -23.44 6.78 -13.65
N ASN A 366 -22.17 6.44 -13.40
CA ASN A 366 -21.55 5.18 -13.83
C ASN A 366 -21.24 4.23 -12.68
N LEU A 367 -21.66 4.53 -11.45
CA LEU A 367 -21.40 3.67 -10.29
C LEU A 367 -22.23 2.39 -10.41
N ARG A 368 -21.55 1.25 -10.51
CA ARG A 368 -22.15 -0.09 -10.70
C ARG A 368 -22.01 -0.99 -9.50
N CYS A 369 -20.97 -0.79 -8.70
CA CYS A 369 -20.66 -1.58 -7.51
C CYS A 369 -20.45 -0.68 -6.31
N LEU A 370 -21.19 -0.93 -5.23
CA LEU A 370 -21.08 -0.21 -3.97
C LEU A 370 -20.98 -1.21 -2.80
N LEU A 371 -19.79 -1.34 -2.24
CA LEU A 371 -19.52 -2.29 -1.16
C LEU A 371 -19.60 -1.58 0.19
N LEU A 372 -20.61 -1.91 1.01
CA LEU A 372 -20.92 -1.25 2.29
C LEU A 372 -20.93 -2.25 3.46
N GLY A 373 -20.29 -3.41 3.31
CA GLY A 373 -20.30 -4.44 4.35
C GLY A 373 -19.62 -3.97 5.65
N CYS A 374 -20.01 -4.53 6.78
CA CYS A 374 -19.45 -4.19 8.10
C CYS A 374 -19.52 -2.68 8.41
N ASN A 375 -20.65 -2.02 8.16
CA ASN A 375 -20.92 -0.63 8.56
C ASN A 375 -21.99 -0.60 9.67
N GLU A 376 -22.53 0.58 9.97
CA GLU A 376 -23.54 0.82 11.00
C GLU A 376 -24.93 1.15 10.41
N ILE A 377 -25.22 0.70 9.18
CA ILE A 377 -26.48 0.99 8.49
C ILE A 377 -27.64 0.25 9.16
N GLU A 378 -28.61 0.98 9.69
CA GLU A 378 -29.70 0.42 10.50
C GLU A 378 -31.10 0.56 9.91
N ASP A 379 -31.29 1.45 8.94
CA ASP A 379 -32.61 1.80 8.40
C ASP A 379 -32.86 1.30 6.96
N LEU A 380 -34.12 0.98 6.66
CA LEU A 380 -34.55 0.59 5.30
C LEU A 380 -34.60 1.78 4.33
N ALA A 381 -34.72 3.02 4.80
CA ALA A 381 -34.73 4.19 3.92
C ALA A 381 -33.39 4.34 3.18
N SER A 382 -32.29 3.96 3.82
CA SER A 382 -30.97 3.84 3.22
C SER A 382 -30.94 2.78 2.12
N VAL A 383 -31.58 1.63 2.35
CA VAL A 383 -31.71 0.55 1.34
C VAL A 383 -32.55 1.02 0.15
N ASP A 384 -33.68 1.68 0.41
CA ASP A 384 -34.56 2.21 -0.65
C ASP A 384 -33.84 3.27 -1.49
N SER A 385 -33.04 4.13 -0.85
CA SER A 385 -32.25 5.18 -1.51
C SER A 385 -31.25 4.62 -2.51
N LEU A 386 -30.76 3.38 -2.33
CA LEU A 386 -29.83 2.74 -3.27
C LEU A 386 -30.47 2.51 -4.66
N ASN A 387 -31.80 2.39 -4.76
CA ASN A 387 -32.49 2.28 -6.05
C ASN A 387 -32.41 3.54 -6.91
N LEU A 388 -32.15 4.69 -6.28
CA LEU A 388 -32.04 5.99 -6.95
C LEU A 388 -30.72 6.13 -7.71
N PHE A 389 -29.71 5.31 -7.40
CA PHE A 389 -28.47 5.28 -8.16
C PHE A 389 -28.75 4.72 -9.57
N PRO A 390 -28.35 5.43 -10.63
CA PRO A 390 -28.82 5.14 -11.99
C PRO A 390 -28.31 3.82 -12.57
N SER A 391 -27.08 3.43 -12.21
CA SER A 391 -26.37 2.29 -12.80
C SER A 391 -25.97 1.20 -11.78
N LEU A 392 -26.46 1.28 -10.54
CA LEU A 392 -26.02 0.43 -9.44
C LEU A 392 -26.63 -0.99 -9.57
N LEU A 393 -25.77 -2.01 -9.63
CA LEU A 393 -26.14 -3.41 -9.87
C LEU A 393 -25.57 -4.38 -8.83
N ASP A 394 -24.44 -4.04 -8.19
CA ASP A 394 -23.75 -4.89 -7.21
C ASP A 394 -23.63 -4.15 -5.88
N ILE A 395 -24.18 -4.75 -4.82
CA ILE A 395 -24.24 -4.15 -3.49
C ILE A 395 -23.82 -5.17 -2.43
N ARG A 396 -23.00 -4.73 -1.48
CA ARG A 396 -22.74 -5.49 -0.25
C ARG A 396 -23.27 -4.74 0.97
N LEU A 397 -24.21 -5.33 1.68
CA LEU A 397 -24.77 -4.86 2.96
C LEU A 397 -24.49 -5.82 4.13
N SER A 398 -23.77 -6.93 3.89
CA SER A 398 -23.44 -7.93 4.91
C SER A 398 -22.85 -7.29 6.17
N GLU A 399 -23.17 -7.82 7.35
CA GLU A 399 -22.66 -7.33 8.64
C GLU A 399 -23.06 -5.88 8.97
N ASN A 400 -24.15 -5.38 8.39
CA ASN A 400 -24.84 -4.17 8.86
C ASN A 400 -26.06 -4.54 9.72
N PRO A 401 -26.46 -3.72 10.70
CA PRO A 401 -27.69 -3.92 11.47
C PRO A 401 -28.93 -4.17 10.59
N VAL A 402 -29.10 -3.42 9.50
CA VAL A 402 -30.24 -3.58 8.58
C VAL A 402 -30.30 -4.94 7.88
N ALA A 403 -29.16 -5.62 7.72
CA ALA A 403 -29.03 -6.89 7.01
C ALA A 403 -28.75 -8.08 7.95
N ASP A 404 -28.86 -7.87 9.27
CA ASP A 404 -28.61 -8.89 10.29
C ASP A 404 -29.91 -9.21 11.06
N PRO A 405 -30.61 -10.33 10.73
CA PRO A 405 -31.82 -10.75 11.42
C PRO A 405 -31.66 -10.95 12.93
N ALA A 406 -30.45 -11.29 13.41
CA ALA A 406 -30.19 -11.44 14.83
C ALA A 406 -30.19 -10.10 15.58
N ARG A 407 -30.00 -8.99 14.86
CA ARG A 407 -30.02 -7.62 15.37
C ARG A 407 -31.32 -6.87 15.02
N GLY A 408 -32.34 -7.58 14.55
CA GLY A 408 -33.62 -6.98 14.12
C GLY A 408 -33.61 -6.45 12.68
N GLY A 409 -32.56 -6.73 11.91
CA GLY A 409 -32.50 -6.44 10.48
C GLY A 409 -33.40 -7.35 9.66
N VAL A 410 -33.45 -7.07 8.36
CA VAL A 410 -34.29 -7.82 7.42
C VAL A 410 -33.50 -8.96 6.74
N PRO A 411 -34.17 -10.08 6.43
CA PRO A 411 -33.53 -11.18 5.72
C PRO A 411 -33.27 -10.83 4.24
N ARG A 412 -32.41 -11.61 3.59
CA ARG A 412 -32.00 -11.40 2.19
C ARG A 412 -33.17 -11.21 1.22
N PHE A 413 -34.23 -12.01 1.33
CA PHE A 413 -35.37 -11.92 0.40
C PHE A 413 -36.07 -10.55 0.48
N VAL A 414 -36.18 -9.96 1.68
CA VAL A 414 -36.71 -8.59 1.84
C VAL A 414 -35.79 -7.57 1.19
N LEU A 415 -34.46 -7.70 1.37
CA LEU A 415 -33.49 -6.83 0.68
C LEU A 415 -33.61 -6.93 -0.84
N ILE A 416 -33.83 -8.12 -1.39
CA ILE A 416 -34.03 -8.34 -2.83
C ILE A 416 -35.30 -7.64 -3.32
N ALA A 417 -36.38 -7.74 -2.54
CA ALA A 417 -37.65 -7.06 -2.83
C ALA A 417 -37.50 -5.54 -2.83
N CYS A 418 -36.76 -4.98 -1.86
CA CYS A 418 -36.45 -3.55 -1.80
C CYS A 418 -35.54 -3.12 -2.95
N LEU A 419 -34.55 -3.92 -3.33
CA LEU A 419 -33.52 -3.58 -4.32
C LEU A 419 -33.85 -4.14 -5.71
N SER A 420 -34.79 -3.46 -6.38
CA SER A 420 -35.41 -3.92 -7.64
C SER A 420 -34.44 -4.08 -8.82
N LYS A 421 -33.34 -3.33 -8.86
CA LYS A 421 -32.37 -3.33 -9.97
C LYS A 421 -31.15 -4.22 -9.74
N VAL A 422 -30.92 -4.69 -8.51
CA VAL A 422 -29.66 -5.34 -8.12
C VAL A 422 -29.53 -6.73 -8.73
N GLU A 423 -28.36 -7.02 -9.32
CA GLU A 423 -28.01 -8.32 -9.90
C GLU A 423 -27.11 -9.15 -8.96
N MET A 424 -26.34 -8.48 -8.10
CA MET A 424 -25.43 -9.10 -7.13
C MET A 424 -25.66 -8.50 -5.75
N LEU A 425 -25.99 -9.33 -4.76
CA LEU A 425 -26.21 -8.90 -3.38
C LEU A 425 -25.33 -9.73 -2.44
N ASN A 426 -24.51 -9.07 -1.63
CA ASN A 426 -23.59 -9.71 -0.67
C ASN A 426 -22.65 -10.73 -1.31
N GLY A 427 -22.26 -10.50 -2.57
CA GLY A 427 -21.34 -11.38 -3.32
C GLY A 427 -21.99 -12.60 -3.96
N SER A 428 -23.31 -12.76 -3.89
CA SER A 428 -24.05 -13.80 -4.62
C SER A 428 -25.05 -13.20 -5.61
N GLU A 429 -25.17 -13.86 -6.77
CA GLU A 429 -26.12 -13.51 -7.82
C GLU A 429 -27.56 -13.56 -7.31
N VAL A 430 -28.36 -12.58 -7.73
CA VAL A 430 -29.81 -12.55 -7.53
C VAL A 430 -30.46 -13.11 -8.78
N THR A 431 -30.86 -14.38 -8.72
CA THR A 431 -31.45 -15.05 -9.90
C THR A 431 -32.86 -14.51 -10.18
N SER A 432 -33.32 -14.60 -11.44
CA SER A 432 -34.69 -14.18 -11.78
C SER A 432 -35.78 -14.97 -11.05
N HIS A 433 -35.49 -16.21 -10.63
CA HIS A 433 -36.41 -17.00 -9.82
C HIS A 433 -36.47 -16.49 -8.37
N GLU A 434 -35.30 -16.31 -7.74
CA GLU A 434 -35.19 -15.76 -6.38
C GLU A 434 -35.86 -14.38 -6.26
N ARG A 435 -35.70 -13.53 -7.28
CA ARG A 435 -36.36 -12.22 -7.36
C ARG A 435 -37.88 -12.33 -7.34
N ARG A 436 -38.46 -13.19 -8.19
CA ARG A 436 -39.92 -13.39 -8.22
C ARG A 436 -40.44 -13.90 -6.89
N GLU A 437 -39.76 -14.86 -6.26
CA GLU A 437 -40.18 -15.38 -4.95
C GLU A 437 -40.06 -14.34 -3.83
N SER A 438 -39.15 -13.38 -3.96
CA SER A 438 -38.94 -12.32 -2.98
C SER A 438 -39.95 -11.17 -3.10
N GLU A 439 -40.51 -10.95 -4.29
CA GLU A 439 -41.46 -9.87 -4.60
C GLU A 439 -42.95 -10.26 -4.42
N ILE A 440 -43.22 -11.52 -4.06
CA ILE A 440 -44.56 -12.06 -3.73
C ILE A 440 -44.84 -11.86 -2.24
#